data_AF-A0A7R9C2T9-F1
#
_entry.id   AF-A0A7R9C2T9-F1
#
_cell.length_a   1.000
_cell.length_b   1.000
_cell.length_c   1.000
_cell.angle_alpha   90.00
_cell.angle_beta   90.00
_cell.angle_gamma   90.00
#
_symmetry.space_group_name_H-M   'P 1'
#
loop_
_entity.id
_entity.type
_entity.pdbx_description
1 polymer ?
#
loop_
_entity_poly.entity_id
_entity_poly.type
_entity_poly.pdbx_seq_one_letter_code
_entity_poly.pdbx_strand_id
1 'polypeptide(L)'
;MMYVGRFLNGFATGTICVTAPTYMAEISEPSIRGMLGSCFQLLVTLGVLAVDIVGIWTPWRWIGAFCGILPVATIVAMLFVARESPTDSIIRYIKSQKQSNDRQEALETLTWLRGSSHDCQRELKEIEDSVQRAQSATFQLSDVKKPGFYKPLSISLGIMMFQQFCGINAVISYTAMIFTSAGSSMKGDVAAVIVMLVQASVHSYI
;
A
#
# COMPACT_ATOMS: atom_id res chain seq x y z
N MET A 1 5.54 -26.26 -9.37
CA MET A 1 4.40 -25.57 -8.74
C MET A 1 4.81 -24.50 -7.74
N MET A 2 5.70 -24.77 -6.77
CA MET A 2 6.11 -23.76 -5.78
C MET A 2 6.74 -22.48 -6.37
N TYR A 3 7.64 -22.59 -7.35
CA TYR A 3 8.26 -21.42 -7.99
C TYR A 3 7.25 -20.52 -8.72
N VAL A 4 6.31 -21.12 -9.45
CA VAL A 4 5.22 -20.40 -10.13
C VAL A 4 4.32 -19.70 -9.11
N GLY A 5 3.98 -20.38 -8.01
CA GLY A 5 3.22 -19.78 -6.91
C GLY A 5 3.95 -18.60 -6.28
N ARG A 6 5.27 -18.68 -6.06
CA ARG A 6 6.08 -17.55 -5.55
C ARG A 6 6.13 -16.38 -6.53
N PHE A 7 6.24 -16.67 -7.83
CA PHE A 7 6.22 -15.64 -8.87
C PHE A 7 4.89 -14.88 -8.91
N LEU A 8 3.77 -15.62 -8.93
CA LEU A 8 2.43 -15.04 -8.89
C LEU A 8 2.17 -14.26 -7.60
N ASN A 9 2.61 -14.80 -6.45
CA ASN A 9 2.50 -14.10 -5.18
C ASN A 9 3.32 -12.81 -5.18
N GLY A 10 4.55 -12.82 -5.71
CA GLY A 10 5.36 -11.61 -5.87
C GLY A 10 4.69 -10.55 -6.73
N PHE A 11 4.08 -10.96 -7.85
CA PHE A 11 3.32 -10.04 -8.72
C PHE A 11 2.09 -9.45 -7.99
N ALA A 12 1.34 -10.28 -7.28
CA ALA A 12 0.19 -9.84 -6.49
C ALA A 12 0.60 -8.87 -5.38
N THR A 13 1.62 -9.20 -4.58
CA THR A 13 2.15 -8.33 -3.53
C THR A 13 2.65 -7.01 -4.10
N GLY A 14 3.39 -7.03 -5.21
CA GLY A 14 3.87 -5.81 -5.87
C GLY A 14 2.72 -4.90 -6.32
N THR A 15 1.64 -5.48 -6.85
CA THR A 15 0.45 -4.72 -7.23
C THR A 15 -0.22 -4.08 -6.01
N ILE A 16 -0.39 -4.84 -4.92
CA ILE A 16 -0.99 -4.36 -3.67
C ILE A 16 -0.16 -3.22 -3.05
N CYS A 17 1.17 -3.32 -3.07
CA CYS A 17 2.07 -2.29 -2.55
C CYS A 17 2.00 -0.97 -3.31
N VAL A 18 1.44 -0.94 -4.52
CA VAL A 18 1.17 0.29 -5.27
C VAL A 18 -0.27 0.74 -5.06
N THR A 19 -1.24 -0.16 -5.24
CA THR A 19 -2.65 0.20 -5.23
C THR A 19 -3.17 0.59 -3.85
N ALA A 20 -2.74 -0.09 -2.78
CA ALA A 20 -3.18 0.21 -1.42
C ALA A 20 -2.78 1.62 -0.93
N PRO A 21 -1.50 2.04 -0.99
CA PRO A 21 -1.11 3.40 -0.60
C PRO A 21 -1.67 4.47 -1.52
N THR A 22 -1.81 4.20 -2.83
CA THR A 22 -2.48 5.14 -3.75
C THR A 22 -3.94 5.34 -3.35
N TYR A 23 -4.68 4.26 -3.11
CA TYR A 23 -6.07 4.32 -2.67
C TYR A 23 -6.21 5.07 -1.33
N MET A 24 -5.36 4.75 -0.34
CA MET A 24 -5.35 5.48 0.93
C MET A 24 -5.05 6.97 0.74
N ALA A 25 -4.10 7.31 -0.12
CA ALA A 25 -3.76 8.71 -0.40
C ALA A 25 -4.91 9.48 -1.08
N GLU A 26 -5.73 8.80 -1.88
CA GLU A 26 -6.89 9.41 -2.53
C GLU A 26 -8.06 9.65 -1.57
N ILE A 27 -8.38 8.68 -0.70
CA ILE A 27 -9.50 8.81 0.24
C ILE A 27 -9.20 9.70 1.44
N SER A 28 -7.91 9.96 1.72
CA SER A 28 -7.49 10.66 2.94
C SER A 28 -7.18 12.13 2.73
N GLU A 29 -7.51 12.90 3.75
CA GLU A 29 -7.20 14.32 3.80
C GLU A 29 -5.67 14.55 3.83
N PRO A 30 -5.13 15.55 3.10
CA PRO A 30 -3.70 15.81 3.03
C PRO A 30 -2.98 15.90 4.39
N SER A 31 -3.68 16.33 5.44
CA SER A 31 -3.17 16.43 6.82
C SER A 31 -2.87 15.07 7.47
N ILE A 32 -3.64 14.03 7.16
CA ILE A 32 -3.52 12.69 7.78
C ILE A 32 -2.84 11.65 6.88
N ARG A 33 -2.51 11.99 5.63
CA ARG A 33 -1.86 11.09 4.66
C ARG A 33 -0.57 10.46 5.20
N GLY A 34 0.26 11.26 5.87
CA GLY A 34 1.51 10.78 6.48
C GLY A 34 1.25 9.73 7.56
N MET A 35 0.31 10.00 8.46
CA MET A 35 -0.07 9.09 9.55
C MET A 35 -0.67 7.78 9.03
N LEU A 36 -1.53 7.85 8.01
CA LEU A 36 -2.09 6.66 7.36
C LEU A 36 -1.02 5.84 6.62
N GLY A 37 -0.04 6.51 6.02
CA GLY A 37 1.14 5.86 5.44
C GLY A 37 1.96 5.08 6.47
N SER A 38 2.28 5.69 7.62
CA SER A 38 2.96 5.01 8.74
C SER A 38 2.14 3.84 9.28
N CYS A 39 0.82 4.03 9.44
CA CYS A 39 -0.09 2.98 9.89
C CYS A 39 -0.11 1.77 8.94
N PHE A 40 -0.11 2.01 7.63
CA PHE A 40 -0.02 0.93 6.64
C PHE A 40 1.28 0.13 6.78
N GLN A 41 2.42 0.83 6.91
CA GLN A 41 3.71 0.17 7.09
C GLN A 41 3.80 -0.62 8.41
N LEU A 42 3.19 -0.10 9.48
CA LEU A 42 3.04 -0.79 10.75
C LEU A 42 2.22 -2.08 10.60
N LEU A 43 1.06 -2.02 9.93
CA LEU A 43 0.22 -3.19 9.68
C LEU A 43 0.95 -4.26 8.87
N VAL A 44 1.73 -3.86 7.85
CA VAL A 44 2.58 -4.79 7.09
C VAL A 44 3.58 -5.48 8.01
N THR A 45 4.26 -4.73 8.87
CA THR A 45 5.26 -5.27 9.81
C THR A 45 4.62 -6.21 10.84
N LEU A 46 3.45 -5.85 11.38
CA LEU A 46 2.68 -6.70 12.30
C LEU A 46 2.19 -7.99 11.61
N GLY A 47 1.81 -7.91 10.34
CA GLY A 47 1.42 -9.08 9.55
C GLY A 47 2.57 -10.08 9.39
N VAL A 48 3.78 -9.60 9.06
CA VAL A 48 4.98 -10.44 8.97
C VAL A 48 5.31 -11.06 10.33
N LEU A 49 5.28 -10.26 11.40
CA LEU A 49 5.50 -10.74 12.76
C LEU A 49 4.51 -11.86 13.15
N ALA A 50 3.23 -11.70 12.82
CA ALA A 50 2.22 -12.72 13.10
C ALA A 50 2.51 -14.03 12.34
N VAL A 51 2.95 -13.94 11.09
CA VAL A 51 3.36 -15.10 10.29
C VAL A 51 4.56 -15.80 10.90
N ASP A 52 5.58 -15.06 11.36
CA ASP A 52 6.77 -15.64 11.99
C ASP A 52 6.44 -16.35 13.31
N ILE A 53 5.55 -15.78 14.12
CA ILE A 53 5.08 -16.40 15.37
C ILE A 53 4.33 -17.71 15.08
N VAL A 54 3.38 -17.70 14.14
CA VAL A 54 2.63 -18.91 13.75
C VAL A 54 3.56 -19.93 13.07
N GLY A 55 4.60 -19.45 12.38
CA GLY A 55 5.70 -20.18 11.76
C GLY A 55 6.42 -21.15 12.68
N ILE A 56 6.50 -20.83 13.98
CA ILE A 56 7.18 -21.67 14.98
C ILE A 56 6.45 -23.00 15.18
N TRP A 57 5.11 -23.00 15.14
CA TRP A 57 4.30 -24.18 15.47
C TRP A 57 3.68 -24.87 14.26
N THR A 58 3.60 -24.18 13.12
CA THR A 58 2.81 -24.63 11.97
C THR A 58 3.70 -24.82 10.75
N PRO A 59 3.58 -25.92 9.99
CA PRO A 59 4.37 -26.09 8.78
C PRO A 59 3.90 -25.10 7.69
N TRP A 60 4.85 -24.66 6.86
CA TRP A 60 4.68 -23.60 5.85
C TRP A 60 3.47 -23.77 4.91
N ARG A 61 3.02 -25.01 4.65
CA ARG A 61 1.89 -25.32 3.76
C ARG A 61 0.57 -24.82 4.32
N TRP A 62 0.34 -24.98 5.62
CA TRP A 62 -0.90 -24.52 6.26
C TRP A 62 -0.88 -23.00 6.42
N ILE A 63 0.28 -22.42 6.74
CA ILE A 63 0.45 -20.96 6.78
C ILE A 63 0.13 -20.35 5.43
N GLY A 64 0.67 -20.91 4.34
CA GLY A 64 0.35 -20.45 2.99
C GLY A 64 -1.14 -20.55 2.66
N ALA A 65 -1.83 -21.60 3.11
CA ALA A 65 -3.27 -21.75 2.93
C ALA A 65 -4.06 -20.69 3.73
N PHE A 66 -3.72 -20.47 5.01
CA PHE A 66 -4.35 -19.43 5.84
C PHE A 66 -4.12 -18.03 5.29
N CYS A 67 -2.89 -17.72 4.87
CA CYS A 67 -2.55 -16.46 4.23
C CYS A 67 -3.26 -16.27 2.88
N GLY A 68 -3.66 -17.34 2.19
CA GLY A 68 -4.47 -17.27 0.97
C GLY A 68 -5.94 -16.95 1.23
N ILE A 69 -6.48 -17.30 2.40
CA ILE A 69 -7.88 -17.04 2.77
C ILE A 69 -8.12 -15.56 3.05
N LEU A 70 -7.17 -14.86 3.70
CA LEU A 70 -7.28 -13.43 4.02
C LEU A 70 -7.50 -12.52 2.79
N PRO A 71 -6.71 -12.64 1.70
CA PRO A 71 -6.96 -11.91 0.45
C PRO A 71 -8.33 -12.21 -0.16
N VAL A 72 -8.77 -13.47 -0.13
CA VAL A 72 -10.09 -13.84 -0.65
C VAL A 72 -11.20 -13.22 0.21
N ALA A 73 -11.07 -13.30 1.54
CA ALA A 73 -12.00 -12.70 2.48
C ALA A 73 -12.07 -11.17 2.32
N THR A 74 -10.94 -10.51 2.08
CA THR A 74 -10.90 -9.04 1.84
C THR A 74 -11.51 -8.67 0.50
N ILE A 75 -11.30 -9.45 -0.57
CA ILE A 75 -12.01 -9.25 -1.84
C ILE A 75 -13.52 -9.41 -1.65
N VAL A 76 -13.95 -10.48 -0.97
CA VAL A 76 -15.37 -10.73 -0.71
C VAL A 76 -15.97 -9.64 0.18
N ALA A 77 -15.27 -9.22 1.23
CA ALA A 77 -15.69 -8.11 2.09
C ALA A 77 -15.78 -6.81 1.30
N MET A 78 -14.85 -6.52 0.40
CA MET A 78 -14.95 -5.36 -0.49
C MET A 78 -16.18 -5.45 -1.40
N LEU A 79 -16.56 -6.63 -1.91
CA LEU A 79 -17.78 -6.76 -2.71
C LEU A 79 -19.07 -6.43 -1.93
N PHE A 80 -19.09 -6.61 -0.60
CA PHE A 80 -20.27 -6.35 0.24
C PHE A 80 -20.24 -4.98 0.95
N VAL A 81 -19.06 -4.50 1.32
CA VAL A 81 -18.86 -3.27 2.12
C VAL A 81 -18.49 -2.08 1.23
N ALA A 82 -17.75 -2.31 0.15
CA ALA A 82 -17.54 -1.28 -0.85
C ALA A 82 -18.78 -1.18 -1.73
N ARG A 83 -19.77 -0.43 -1.24
CA ARG A 83 -20.54 0.45 -2.14
C ARG A 83 -19.48 1.20 -2.95
N GLU A 84 -19.58 1.13 -4.28
CA GLU A 84 -18.55 1.53 -5.24
C GLU A 84 -17.66 2.65 -4.67
N SER A 85 -16.36 2.38 -4.60
CA SER A 85 -15.36 3.30 -4.09
C SER A 85 -15.72 4.75 -4.49
N PRO A 86 -15.70 5.71 -3.54
CA PRO A 86 -15.91 7.12 -3.84
C PRO A 86 -15.07 7.62 -5.00
N THR A 87 -13.86 7.07 -5.19
CA THR A 87 -13.02 7.42 -6.32
C THR A 87 -13.48 6.81 -7.64
N ASP A 88 -14.15 5.66 -7.67
CA ASP A 88 -14.68 5.11 -8.92
C ASP A 88 -15.97 5.84 -9.36
N SER A 89 -16.84 6.27 -8.43
CA SER A 89 -17.97 7.16 -8.76
C SER A 89 -17.50 8.57 -9.15
N ILE A 90 -16.48 9.12 -8.48
CA ILE A 90 -15.84 10.40 -8.84
C ILE A 90 -15.10 10.29 -10.18
N ILE A 91 -14.38 9.20 -10.46
CA ILE A 91 -13.69 8.97 -11.74
C ILE A 91 -14.70 8.70 -12.87
N ARG A 92 -15.81 8.02 -12.61
CA ARG A 92 -16.91 7.85 -13.57
C ARG A 92 -17.59 9.19 -13.88
N TYR A 93 -17.88 10.02 -12.87
CA TYR A 93 -18.35 11.40 -13.06
C TYR A 93 -17.38 12.26 -13.89
N ILE A 94 -16.08 12.14 -13.60
CA ILE A 94 -15.04 12.89 -14.30
C ILE A 94 -14.83 12.38 -15.74
N LYS A 95 -15.03 11.09 -16.01
CA LYS A 95 -15.01 10.51 -17.37
C LYS A 95 -16.30 10.77 -18.16
N SER A 96 -17.46 10.92 -17.51
CA SER A 96 -18.76 11.01 -18.18
C SER A 96 -19.06 12.37 -18.82
N GLN A 97 -18.20 13.38 -18.64
CA GLN A 97 -18.24 14.67 -19.33
C GLN A 97 -19.67 15.31 -19.34
N LYS A 98 -19.99 16.04 -18.28
CA LYS A 98 -21.14 16.97 -18.19
C LYS A 98 -22.54 16.35 -18.18
N GLN A 99 -22.88 15.55 -17.17
CA GLN A 99 -24.27 15.49 -16.69
C GLN A 99 -24.35 16.02 -15.26
N SER A 100 -25.27 16.94 -15.02
CA SER A 100 -25.49 17.61 -13.72
C SER A 100 -25.88 16.64 -12.60
N ASN A 101 -26.38 15.46 -12.95
CA ASN A 101 -26.78 14.41 -12.00
C ASN A 101 -25.58 13.76 -11.31
N ASP A 102 -24.52 13.47 -12.06
CA ASP A 102 -23.33 12.78 -11.56
C ASP A 102 -22.49 13.67 -10.61
N ARG A 103 -22.57 15.01 -10.77
CA ARG A 103 -21.93 15.97 -9.86
C ARG A 103 -22.52 15.89 -8.46
N GLN A 104 -23.82 15.65 -8.39
CA GLN A 104 -24.56 15.58 -7.15
C GLN A 104 -24.27 14.27 -6.42
N GLU A 105 -24.14 13.16 -7.16
CA GLU A 105 -23.72 11.87 -6.61
C GLU A 105 -22.27 11.88 -6.07
N ALA A 106 -21.36 12.56 -6.77
CA ALA A 106 -20.00 12.78 -6.29
C ALA A 106 -19.96 13.62 -5.00
N LEU A 107 -20.78 14.68 -4.91
CA LEU A 107 -20.91 15.50 -3.70
C LEU A 107 -21.53 14.72 -2.54
N GLU A 108 -22.57 13.92 -2.78
CA GLU A 108 -23.20 13.09 -1.75
C GLU A 108 -22.23 12.04 -1.20
N THR A 109 -21.42 11.44 -2.07
CA THR A 109 -20.40 10.47 -1.65
C THR A 109 -19.26 11.12 -0.86
N LEU A 110 -18.79 12.30 -1.30
CA LEU A 110 -17.81 13.11 -0.54
C LEU A 110 -18.36 13.54 0.81
N THR A 111 -19.62 13.95 0.86
CA THR A 111 -20.31 14.37 2.10
C THR A 111 -20.50 13.18 3.04
N TRP A 112 -20.76 11.98 2.51
CA TRP A 112 -20.80 10.75 3.30
C TRP A 112 -19.42 10.36 3.85
N LEU A 113 -18.36 10.50 3.05
CA LEU A 113 -17.00 10.10 3.42
C LEU A 113 -16.34 11.06 4.43
N ARG A 114 -16.50 12.37 4.23
CA ARG A 114 -15.89 13.41 5.09
C ARG A 114 -16.81 13.93 6.19
N GLY A 115 -18.11 13.69 6.09
CA GLY A 115 -19.14 14.24 6.97
C GLY A 115 -19.57 15.66 6.59
N SER A 116 -20.78 16.05 7.00
CA SER A 116 -21.45 17.33 6.63
C SER A 116 -20.73 18.62 7.07
N SER A 117 -19.63 18.55 7.83
CA SER A 117 -18.93 19.73 8.35
C SER A 117 -17.79 20.23 7.46
N HIS A 118 -17.44 19.51 6.38
CA HIS A 118 -16.35 19.86 5.48
C HIS A 118 -16.85 20.52 4.19
N ASP A 119 -16.11 21.50 3.66
CA ASP A 119 -16.41 22.20 2.40
C ASP A 119 -16.18 21.28 1.17
N CYS A 120 -17.05 20.29 1.00
CA CYS A 120 -16.98 19.27 -0.06
C CYS A 120 -17.06 19.89 -1.46
N GLN A 121 -17.71 21.05 -1.61
CA GLN A 121 -17.77 21.78 -2.88
C GLN A 121 -16.41 22.33 -3.33
N ARG A 122 -15.58 22.79 -2.40
CA ARG A 122 -14.26 23.35 -2.73
C ARG A 122 -13.30 22.23 -3.15
N GLU A 123 -13.32 21.12 -2.42
CA GLU A 123 -12.51 19.95 -2.73
C GLU A 123 -12.89 19.31 -4.06
N LEU A 124 -14.18 19.18 -4.36
CA LEU A 124 -14.63 18.69 -5.66
C LEU A 124 -14.08 19.54 -6.81
N LYS A 125 -14.08 20.87 -6.65
CA LYS A 125 -13.53 21.78 -7.65
C LYS A 125 -12.01 21.62 -7.82
N GLU A 126 -11.27 21.45 -6.73
CA GLU A 126 -9.83 21.17 -6.79
C GLU A 126 -9.51 19.85 -7.50
N ILE A 127 -10.33 18.81 -7.27
CA ILE A 127 -10.23 17.53 -7.96
C ILE A 127 -10.54 17.70 -9.46
N GLU A 128 -11.62 18.39 -9.82
CA GLU A 128 -11.97 18.71 -11.22
C GLU A 128 -10.84 19.43 -11.94
N ASP A 129 -10.26 20.47 -11.33
CA ASP A 129 -9.14 21.25 -11.88
C ASP A 129 -7.87 20.39 -12.02
N SER A 130 -7.65 19.43 -11.11
CA SER A 130 -6.51 18.51 -11.17
C SER A 130 -6.64 17.50 -12.32
N VAL A 131 -7.84 16.98 -12.56
CA VAL A 131 -8.07 16.02 -13.65
C VAL A 131 -8.13 16.71 -15.00
N GLN A 132 -8.70 17.91 -15.09
CA GLN A 132 -8.66 18.66 -16.34
C GLN A 132 -7.22 18.97 -16.77
N ARG A 133 -6.33 19.27 -15.81
CA ARG A 133 -4.88 19.38 -16.03
C ARG A 133 -4.23 18.06 -16.42
N ALA A 134 -4.63 16.94 -15.80
CA ALA A 134 -4.10 15.62 -16.13
C ALA A 134 -4.54 15.11 -17.52
N GLN A 135 -5.79 15.37 -17.93
CA GLN A 135 -6.31 15.00 -19.26
C GLN A 135 -5.70 15.83 -20.38
N SER A 136 -5.43 17.11 -20.13
CA SER A 136 -4.77 17.98 -21.11
C SER A 136 -3.26 17.73 -21.19
N ALA A 137 -2.66 17.10 -20.18
CA ALA A 137 -1.31 16.56 -20.22
C ALA A 137 -1.29 15.18 -20.90
N THR A 138 -1.19 15.15 -22.24
CA THR A 138 -0.86 13.89 -22.94
C THR A 138 0.55 13.48 -22.54
N PHE A 139 0.67 12.45 -21.69
CA PHE A 139 1.95 11.97 -21.19
C PHE A 139 2.78 11.44 -22.35
N GLN A 140 3.78 12.20 -22.81
CA GLN A 140 4.70 11.74 -23.84
C GLN A 140 5.95 11.21 -23.15
N LEU A 141 6.53 10.10 -23.64
CA LEU A 141 7.79 9.56 -23.12
C LEU A 141 8.95 10.58 -23.16
N SER A 142 8.84 11.63 -23.98
CA SER A 142 9.75 12.78 -24.02
C SER A 142 9.66 13.68 -22.78
N ASP A 143 8.52 13.72 -22.09
CA ASP A 143 8.32 14.51 -20.87
C ASP A 143 9.17 14.00 -19.70
N VAL A 144 9.54 12.71 -19.74
CA VAL A 144 10.46 12.11 -18.78
C VAL A 144 11.83 12.80 -18.80
N LYS A 145 12.22 13.43 -19.92
CA LYS A 145 13.49 14.18 -20.03
C LYS A 145 13.41 15.61 -19.49
N LYS A 146 12.23 16.10 -19.08
CA LYS A 146 12.08 17.46 -18.54
C LYS A 146 12.65 17.54 -17.12
N PRO A 147 13.36 18.63 -16.77
CA PRO A 147 13.97 18.80 -15.44
C PRO A 147 12.96 18.85 -14.29
N GLY A 148 11.70 19.18 -14.56
CA GLY A 148 10.63 19.07 -13.57
C GLY A 148 10.23 17.63 -13.23
N PHE A 149 10.51 16.67 -14.12
CA PHE A 149 10.10 15.26 -13.96
C PHE A 149 11.27 14.35 -13.60
N TYR A 150 12.40 14.41 -14.32
CA TYR A 150 13.52 13.49 -14.04
C TYR A 150 14.22 13.76 -12.71
N LYS A 151 14.24 15.01 -12.22
CA LYS A 151 14.87 15.35 -10.93
C LYS A 151 14.18 14.66 -9.75
N PRO A 152 12.86 14.86 -9.52
CA PRO A 152 12.17 14.16 -8.44
C PRO A 152 12.19 12.64 -8.68
N LEU A 153 12.00 12.18 -9.93
CA LEU A 153 12.04 10.75 -10.24
C LEU A 153 13.40 10.12 -9.91
N SER A 154 14.51 10.78 -10.23
CA SER A 154 15.86 10.29 -9.93
C SER A 154 16.13 10.27 -8.42
N ILE A 155 15.61 11.24 -7.67
CA ILE A 155 15.74 11.27 -6.20
C ILE A 155 14.94 10.11 -5.61
N SER A 156 13.68 9.94 -6.01
CA SER A 156 12.83 8.82 -5.55
C SER A 156 13.43 7.47 -5.90
N LEU A 157 13.91 7.29 -7.13
CA LEU A 157 14.57 6.05 -7.56
C LEU A 157 15.86 5.81 -6.77
N GLY A 158 16.65 6.85 -6.53
CA GLY A 158 17.86 6.78 -5.72
C GLY A 158 17.55 6.32 -4.29
N ILE A 159 16.59 6.95 -3.63
CA ILE A 159 16.15 6.57 -2.27
C ILE A 159 15.68 5.11 -2.23
N MET A 160 14.84 4.70 -3.19
CA MET A 160 14.34 3.31 -3.28
C MET A 160 15.49 2.32 -3.50
N MET A 161 16.48 2.64 -4.34
CA MET A 161 17.65 1.79 -4.51
C MET A 161 18.46 1.68 -3.21
N PHE A 162 18.76 2.80 -2.54
CA PHE A 162 19.47 2.77 -1.27
C PHE A 162 18.73 1.94 -0.21
N GLN A 163 17.40 2.03 -0.18
CA GLN A 163 16.56 1.22 0.71
C GLN A 163 16.68 -0.29 0.41
N GLN A 164 16.78 -0.70 -0.86
CA GLN A 164 16.97 -2.12 -1.19
C GLN A 164 18.41 -2.59 -0.93
N PHE A 165 19.40 -1.76 -1.24
CA PHE A 165 20.82 -2.07 -1.10
C PHE A 165 21.34 -2.07 0.33
N CYS A 166 20.62 -1.46 1.29
CA CYS A 166 20.97 -1.60 2.71
C CYS A 166 20.82 -3.05 3.23
N GLY A 167 20.21 -3.93 2.43
CA GLY A 167 20.17 -5.37 2.70
C GLY A 167 19.13 -5.77 3.74
N ILE A 168 18.21 -4.88 4.11
CA ILE A 168 17.17 -5.18 5.11
C ILE A 168 16.38 -6.45 4.75
N ASN A 169 16.01 -6.63 3.48
CA ASN A 169 15.29 -7.83 3.02
C ASN A 169 16.11 -9.11 3.14
N ALA A 170 17.44 -9.02 2.98
CA ALA A 170 18.34 -10.15 3.19
C ALA A 170 18.47 -10.49 4.68
N VAL A 171 18.60 -9.47 5.53
CA VAL A 171 18.61 -9.66 6.99
C VAL A 171 17.31 -10.35 7.41
N ILE A 172 16.14 -9.81 7.05
CA ILE A 172 14.83 -10.39 7.41
C ILE A 172 14.71 -11.85 6.92
N SER A 173 15.02 -12.11 5.66
CA SER A 173 14.83 -13.44 5.07
C SER A 173 15.80 -14.50 5.60
N TYR A 174 17.00 -14.09 6.00
CA TYR A 174 18.08 -14.99 6.41
C TYR A 174 18.43 -14.86 7.89
N THR A 175 17.65 -14.12 8.71
CA THR A 175 17.94 -13.88 10.14
C THR A 175 18.19 -15.20 10.88
N ALA A 176 17.31 -16.19 10.70
CA ALA A 176 17.47 -17.50 11.34
C ALA A 176 18.81 -18.18 10.96
N MET A 177 19.22 -18.11 9.70
CA MET A 177 20.48 -18.68 9.22
C MET A 177 21.71 -17.91 9.73
N ILE A 178 21.63 -16.59 9.79
CA ILE A 178 22.71 -15.72 10.28
C ILE A 178 22.97 -16.02 11.76
N PHE A 179 21.93 -16.04 12.59
CA PHE A 179 22.07 -16.33 14.03
C PHE A 179 22.52 -17.77 14.31
N THR A 180 22.10 -18.73 13.49
CA THR A 180 22.59 -20.11 13.59
C THR A 180 24.06 -20.20 13.23
N SER A 181 24.49 -19.53 12.15
CA SER A 181 25.88 -19.54 11.67
C SER A 181 26.83 -18.77 12.60
N ALA A 182 26.31 -17.76 13.31
CA ALA A 182 27.06 -17.01 14.31
C ALA A 182 27.28 -17.78 15.64
N GLY A 183 26.80 -19.03 15.73
CA GLY A 183 26.96 -19.86 16.92
C GLY A 183 26.07 -19.45 18.10
N SER A 184 24.93 -18.79 17.83
CA SER A 184 24.03 -18.38 18.91
C SER A 184 23.36 -19.59 19.58
N SER A 185 23.17 -19.52 20.90
CA SER A 185 22.44 -20.53 21.68
C SER A 185 20.91 -20.48 21.42
N MET A 186 20.45 -19.52 20.61
CA MET A 186 19.03 -19.29 20.35
C MET A 186 18.58 -20.03 19.08
N LYS A 187 17.37 -20.61 19.13
CA LYS A 187 16.74 -21.18 17.93
C LYS A 187 16.49 -20.05 16.90
N GLY A 188 16.84 -20.29 15.64
CA GLY A 188 16.77 -19.29 14.57
C GLY A 188 15.39 -18.65 14.41
N ASP A 189 14.32 -19.39 14.64
CA ASP A 189 12.94 -18.88 14.55
C ASP A 189 12.65 -17.83 15.64
N VAL A 190 13.19 -18.02 16.85
CA VAL A 190 13.05 -17.06 17.96
C VAL A 190 13.84 -15.78 17.66
N ALA A 191 15.01 -15.90 17.04
CA ALA A 191 15.80 -14.75 16.62
C ALA A 191 15.07 -13.92 15.55
N ALA A 192 14.42 -14.58 14.57
CA ALA A 192 13.62 -13.90 13.56
C ALA A 192 12.47 -13.08 14.17
N VAL A 193 11.73 -13.68 15.12
CA VAL A 193 10.65 -12.98 15.83
C VAL A 193 11.16 -11.77 16.63
N ILE A 194 12.31 -11.88 17.30
CA ILE A 194 12.90 -10.76 18.07
C ILE A 194 13.28 -9.61 17.14
N VAL A 195 13.91 -9.90 16.00
CA VAL A 195 14.27 -8.86 15.02
C VAL A 195 13.01 -8.17 14.49
N MET A 196 11.94 -8.92 14.20
CA MET A 196 10.67 -8.34 13.76
C MET A 196 9.99 -7.49 14.85
N LEU A 197 10.08 -7.90 16.13
CA LEU A 197 9.57 -7.11 17.24
C LEU A 197 10.29 -5.76 17.37
N VAL A 198 11.62 -5.76 17.26
CA VAL A 198 12.42 -4.52 17.27
C VAL A 198 12.05 -3.63 16.07
N GLN A 199 11.84 -4.23 14.89
CA GLN A 199 11.43 -3.47 13.73
C GLN A 199 10.02 -2.86 13.89
N ALA A 200 9.08 -3.59 14.47
CA ALA A 200 7.74 -3.10 14.74
C ALA A 200 7.74 -1.95 15.75
N SER A 201 8.57 -2.02 16.80
CA SER A 201 8.67 -0.94 17.79
C SER A 201 9.23 0.33 17.16
N VAL A 202 10.29 0.23 16.33
CA VAL A 202 10.86 1.38 15.61
C VAL A 202 9.83 2.07 14.73
N HIS A 203 9.02 1.31 13.98
CA HIS A 203 7.97 1.89 13.15
C HIS A 203 6.87 2.57 13.96
N SER A 204 6.66 2.20 15.22
CA SER A 204 5.63 2.80 16.08
C SER A 204 6.00 4.20 16.58
N TYR A 205 7.28 4.59 16.46
CA TYR A 205 7.78 5.90 16.87
C TYR A 205 7.83 6.93 15.72
N ILE A 206 7.44 6.53 14.50
CA ILE A 206 7.46 7.36 13.28
C ILE A 206 6.04 7.81 12.93
#